data_AF-A0A9P8N5A9-F1
#
_entry.id   AF-A0A9P8N5A9-F1
#
_cell.length_a   1.000
_cell.length_b   1.000
_cell.length_c   1.000
_cell.angle_alpha   90.00
_cell.angle_beta   90.00
_cell.angle_gamma   90.00
#
_symmetry.space_group_name_H-M   'P 1'
#
loop_
_entity.id
_entity.type
_entity.pdbx_description
1 polymer ?
#
loop_
_entity_poly.entity_id
_entity_poly.type
_entity_poly.pdbx_seq_one_letter_code
_entity_poly.pdbx_strand_id
1 'polypeptide(L)'
;MTATGDQSVPREERVLLAVRAYQQGQFESTRKAAAAYDVPQSTVSDRLRGVIRRRDAQVNNLKLTATEETALVQWILSMDERGMPPTMAYTRRMANCGEGVIVEKKVRTS
;
A
#
# COMPACT_ATOMS: atom_id res chain seq x y z
N MET A 1 8.84 28.80 24.43
CA MET A 1 7.81 28.36 23.46
C MET A 1 8.53 27.97 22.19
N THR A 2 8.95 26.71 22.07
CA THR A 2 9.76 26.25 20.93
C THR A 2 9.15 24.97 20.37
N ALA A 3 8.78 25.07 19.10
CA ALA A 3 8.31 24.06 18.16
C ALA A 3 8.51 22.60 18.61
N THR A 4 7.43 21.94 19.04
CA THR A 4 7.35 20.49 18.99
C THR A 4 7.27 20.10 17.52
N GLY A 5 8.42 19.85 16.92
CA GLY A 5 8.51 19.10 15.68
C GLY A 5 7.95 17.71 15.93
N ASP A 6 6.66 17.54 15.63
CA ASP A 6 5.98 16.25 15.59
C ASP A 6 6.59 15.42 14.45
N GLN A 7 7.69 14.74 14.77
CA GLN A 7 8.42 13.85 13.86
C GLN A 7 7.84 12.42 13.87
N SER A 8 6.69 12.17 14.50
CA SER A 8 6.12 10.82 14.58
C SER A 8 5.18 10.50 13.42
N VAL A 9 4.61 11.50 12.76
CA VAL A 9 3.52 11.29 11.78
C VAL A 9 4.04 11.51 10.36
N PRO A 10 4.04 10.47 9.49
CA PRO A 10 4.42 10.60 8.10
C PRO A 10 3.70 11.77 7.41
N ARG A 11 4.42 12.49 6.54
CA ARG A 11 3.88 13.64 5.80
C ARG A 11 2.56 13.34 5.10
N GLU A 12 2.37 12.13 4.57
CA GLU A 12 1.11 11.71 3.92
C GLU A 12 -0.06 11.62 4.88
N GLU A 13 0.18 11.16 6.09
CA GLU A 13 -0.87 11.01 7.10
C GLU A 13 -1.36 12.38 7.56
N ARG A 14 -0.43 13.36 7.70
CA ARG A 14 -0.78 14.78 7.90
C ARG A 14 -1.62 15.36 6.75
N VAL A 15 -1.30 15.02 5.50
CA VAL A 15 -2.08 15.45 4.33
C VAL A 15 -3.49 14.86 4.37
N LEU A 16 -3.64 13.57 4.68
CA LEU A 16 -4.94 12.91 4.79
C LEU A 16 -5.77 13.49 5.94
N LEU A 17 -5.14 13.81 7.06
CA LEU A 17 -5.77 14.46 8.20
C LEU A 17 -6.29 15.85 7.82
N ALA A 18 -5.49 16.64 7.10
CA ALA A 18 -5.88 17.96 6.58
C ALA A 18 -7.07 17.88 5.61
N VAL A 19 -7.06 16.90 4.69
CA VAL A 19 -8.16 16.67 3.75
C VAL A 19 -9.44 16.30 4.50
N ARG A 20 -9.36 15.36 5.45
CA ARG A 20 -10.51 14.91 6.24
C ARG A 20 -11.10 16.06 7.07
N ALA A 21 -10.26 16.85 7.74
CA ALA A 21 -10.71 17.99 8.53
C ALA A 21 -11.42 19.05 7.67
N TYR A 22 -10.92 19.30 6.46
CA TYR A 22 -11.59 20.18 5.49
C TYR A 22 -12.95 19.61 5.03
N GLN A 23 -13.03 18.33 4.69
CA GLN A 23 -14.28 17.67 4.29
C GLN A 23 -15.32 17.62 5.41
N GLN A 24 -14.88 17.51 6.67
CA GLN A 24 -15.73 17.58 7.86
C GLN A 24 -16.20 19.00 8.20
N GLY A 25 -15.78 20.01 7.45
CA GLY A 25 -16.15 21.41 7.69
C GLY A 25 -15.46 22.05 8.89
N GLN A 26 -14.40 21.43 9.44
CA GLN A 26 -13.63 22.02 10.55
C GLN A 26 -12.86 23.28 10.13
N PHE A 27 -12.61 23.43 8.83
CA PHE A 27 -11.92 24.59 8.25
C PHE A 27 -12.69 25.13 7.05
N GLU A 28 -12.90 26.45 7.03
CA GLU A 28 -13.58 27.16 5.94
C GLU A 28 -12.81 27.15 4.61
N SER A 29 -11.50 26.85 4.67
CA SER A 29 -10.64 26.89 3.50
C SER A 29 -9.57 25.81 3.58
N THR A 30 -9.25 25.24 2.41
CA THR A 30 -8.12 24.31 2.25
C THR A 30 -6.81 24.92 2.73
N ARG A 31 -6.63 26.25 2.61
CA ARG A 31 -5.42 26.94 3.08
C ARG A 31 -5.30 26.94 4.60
N LYS A 32 -6.42 27.13 5.31
CA LYS A 32 -6.45 27.08 6.78
C LYS A 32 -6.16 25.66 7.28
N ALA A 33 -6.79 24.66 6.67
CA ALA A 33 -6.50 23.26 6.98
C ALA A 33 -5.03 22.90 6.72
N ALA A 34 -4.49 23.30 5.57
CA ALA A 34 -3.09 23.04 5.20
C ALA A 34 -2.11 23.67 6.20
N ALA A 35 -2.36 24.92 6.60
CA ALA A 35 -1.55 25.60 7.62
C ALA A 35 -1.64 24.94 9.01
N ALA A 36 -2.83 24.48 9.41
CA ALA A 36 -3.04 23.81 10.70
C ALA A 36 -2.24 22.50 10.82
N TYR A 37 -2.07 21.77 9.71
CA TYR A 37 -1.30 20.52 9.65
C TYR A 37 0.09 20.70 9.03
N ASP A 38 0.56 21.95 8.86
CA ASP A 38 1.88 22.32 8.34
C ASP A 38 2.22 21.67 6.97
N VAL A 39 1.21 21.43 6.13
CA VAL A 39 1.37 20.83 4.80
C VAL A 39 1.18 21.89 3.70
N PRO A 40 1.87 21.76 2.55
CA PRO A 40 1.64 22.66 1.41
C PRO A 40 0.20 22.53 0.90
N GLN A 41 -0.46 23.68 0.66
CA GLN A 41 -1.83 23.71 0.15
C GLN A 41 -1.98 23.00 -1.20
N SER A 42 -0.96 23.06 -2.07
CA SER A 42 -0.94 22.33 -3.34
C SER A 42 -1.13 20.83 -3.13
N THR A 43 -0.46 20.25 -2.13
CA THR A 43 -0.56 18.82 -1.81
C THR A 43 -1.96 18.43 -1.34
N VAL A 44 -2.60 19.28 -0.52
CA VAL A 44 -3.98 19.04 -0.05
C VAL A 44 -4.97 19.15 -1.20
N SER A 45 -4.82 20.14 -2.08
CA SER A 45 -5.68 20.30 -3.25
C SER A 45 -5.53 19.18 -4.27
N ASP A 46 -4.31 18.71 -4.52
CA ASP A 46 -4.09 17.55 -5.38
C ASP A 46 -4.77 16.30 -4.81
N ARG A 47 -4.76 16.14 -3.49
CA ARG A 47 -5.44 15.03 -2.83
C ARG A 47 -6.96 15.12 -2.88
N LEU A 48 -7.52 16.33 -2.77
CA LEU A 48 -8.95 16.58 -3.00
C LEU A 48 -9.37 16.29 -4.44
N ARG A 49 -8.47 16.48 -5.41
CA ARG A 49 -8.69 16.10 -6.82
C ARG A 49 -8.52 14.60 -7.08
N GLY A 50 -8.15 13.80 -6.08
CA GLY A 50 -7.94 12.37 -6.22
C GLY A 50 -6.58 11.98 -6.81
N VAL A 51 -5.59 12.87 -6.81
CA VAL A 51 -4.24 12.54 -7.29
C VAL A 51 -3.61 11.50 -6.35
N ILE A 52 -3.40 10.30 -6.89
CA ILE A 52 -2.75 9.18 -6.20
C ILE A 52 -1.24 9.41 -6.18
N ARG A 53 -0.58 9.06 -5.07
CA ARG A 53 0.88 9.19 -4.98
C ARG A 53 1.54 8.20 -5.93
N ARG A 54 2.66 8.58 -6.55
CA ARG A 54 3.44 7.66 -7.42
C ARG A 54 3.75 6.31 -6.79
N ARG A 55 4.09 6.27 -5.48
CA ARG A 55 4.36 5.01 -4.77
C ARG A 55 3.12 4.08 -4.74
N ASP A 56 1.95 4.66 -4.50
CA ASP A 56 0.69 3.91 -4.40
C ASP A 56 0.20 3.55 -5.82
N ALA A 57 0.44 4.43 -6.80
CA ALA A 57 0.20 4.15 -8.21
C ALA A 57 1.12 3.04 -8.75
N GLN A 58 2.37 2.93 -8.27
CA GLN A 58 3.25 1.83 -8.61
C GLN A 58 2.71 0.50 -8.09
N VAL A 59 2.14 0.48 -6.87
CA VAL A 59 1.42 -0.70 -6.35
C VAL A 59 0.20 -1.02 -7.23
N ASN A 60 -0.57 -0.01 -7.65
CA ASN A 60 -1.70 -0.23 -8.56
C ASN A 60 -1.29 -0.68 -9.99
N ASN A 61 -0.05 -0.41 -10.40
CA ASN A 61 0.50 -0.86 -11.68
C ASN A 61 1.14 -2.25 -11.60
N LEU A 62 1.19 -2.87 -10.42
CA LEU A 62 1.52 -4.28 -10.29
C LEU A 62 0.31 -5.08 -10.77
N LYS A 63 0.55 -6.04 -11.67
CA LYS A 63 -0.49 -6.95 -12.17
C LYS A 63 -1.05 -7.88 -11.08
N LEU A 64 -0.36 -7.94 -9.94
CA LEU A 64 -0.68 -8.76 -8.79
C LEU A 64 -1.25 -7.87 -7.69
N THR A 65 -2.41 -8.24 -7.18
CA THR A 65 -3.02 -7.63 -6.00
C THR A 65 -2.20 -7.96 -4.74
N ALA A 66 -2.33 -7.16 -3.68
CA ALA A 66 -1.59 -7.36 -2.43
C ALA A 66 -1.75 -8.79 -1.85
N THR A 67 -2.91 -9.40 -2.08
CA THR A 67 -3.20 -10.79 -1.70
C THR A 67 -2.40 -11.80 -2.52
N GLU A 68 -2.32 -11.59 -3.84
CA GLU A 68 -1.55 -12.45 -4.75
C GLU A 68 -0.04 -12.32 -4.49
N GLU A 69 0.44 -11.11 -4.20
CA GLU A 69 1.84 -10.89 -3.80
C GLU A 69 2.15 -11.60 -2.48
N THR A 70 1.25 -11.53 -1.49
CA THR A 70 1.43 -12.23 -0.21
C THR A 70 1.45 -13.75 -0.42
N ALA A 71 0.56 -14.28 -1.26
CA ALA A 71 0.54 -15.70 -1.61
C ALA A 71 1.84 -16.12 -2.32
N LEU A 72 2.37 -15.28 -3.21
CA LEU A 72 3.64 -15.53 -3.90
C LEU A 72 4.82 -15.55 -2.93
N VAL A 73 4.88 -14.60 -1.99
CA VAL A 73 5.93 -14.54 -0.95
C VAL A 73 5.88 -15.77 -0.05
N GLN A 74 4.69 -16.13 0.44
CA GLN A 74 4.51 -17.33 1.27
C GLN A 74 4.91 -18.61 0.52
N TRP A 75 4.57 -18.69 -0.76
CA TRP A 75 4.96 -19.81 -1.59
C TRP A 75 6.49 -19.90 -1.78
N ILE A 76 7.17 -18.77 -2.06
CA ILE A 76 8.64 -18.72 -2.18
C ILE A 76 9.30 -19.17 -0.87
N LEU A 77 8.84 -18.67 0.28
CA LEU A 77 9.35 -19.07 1.61
C LEU A 77 9.17 -20.58 1.84
N SER A 78 8.00 -21.13 1.52
CA SER A 78 7.72 -22.57 1.66
C SER A 78 8.58 -23.46 0.76
N MET A 79 9.10 -22.92 -0.35
CA MET A 79 9.99 -23.63 -1.25
C MET A 79 11.45 -23.54 -0.83
N ASP A 80 11.85 -22.40 -0.27
CA ASP A 80 13.17 -22.21 0.34
C ASP A 80 13.38 -23.17 1.52
N GLU A 81 12.36 -23.34 2.37
CA GLU A 81 12.33 -24.35 3.44
C GLU A 81 12.52 -25.79 2.92
N ARG A 82 12.12 -26.06 1.68
CA ARG A 82 12.24 -27.38 1.04
C ARG A 82 13.54 -27.55 0.25
N GLY A 83 14.42 -26.54 0.25
CA GLY A 83 15.68 -26.54 -0.49
C GLY A 83 15.51 -26.55 -2.01
N MET A 84 14.35 -26.11 -2.51
CA MET A 84 13.99 -26.16 -3.93
C MET A 84 13.85 -24.72 -4.46
N PRO A 85 14.85 -24.17 -5.17
CA PRO A 85 14.79 -22.80 -5.64
C PRO A 85 13.67 -22.63 -6.68
N PRO A 86 12.90 -21.53 -6.64
CA PRO A 86 11.84 -21.27 -7.60
C PRO A 86 12.37 -21.09 -9.03
N THR A 87 12.05 -22.02 -9.91
CA THR A 87 12.34 -21.92 -11.34
C THR A 87 11.48 -20.83 -12.00
N MET A 88 12.09 -20.01 -12.87
CA MET A 88 11.41 -18.89 -13.56
C MET A 88 10.14 -19.29 -14.34
N ALA A 89 10.09 -20.54 -14.82
CA ALA A 89 8.91 -21.11 -15.48
C ALA A 89 7.72 -21.28 -14.50
N TYR A 90 8.00 -21.58 -13.24
CA TYR A 90 6.96 -21.81 -12.22
C TYR A 90 6.43 -20.48 -11.66
N THR A 91 7.30 -19.51 -11.39
CA THR A 91 6.87 -18.16 -10.97
C THR A 91 6.02 -17.49 -12.03
N ARG A 92 6.36 -17.64 -13.32
CA ARG A 92 5.53 -17.16 -14.44
C ARG A 92 4.18 -17.89 -14.49
N ARG A 93 4.14 -19.20 -14.24
CA ARG A 93 2.88 -19.96 -14.18
C ARG A 93 2.00 -19.47 -13.04
N MET A 94 2.56 -19.29 -11.83
CA MET A 94 1.83 -18.76 -10.67
C MET A 94 1.32 -17.32 -10.90
N ALA A 95 2.14 -16.46 -11.53
CA ALA A 95 1.74 -15.08 -11.84
C ALA A 95 0.68 -14.99 -12.95
N ASN A 96 0.59 -15.99 -13.84
CA ASN A 96 -0.41 -16.03 -14.91
C ASN A 96 -1.69 -16.77 -14.50
N CYS A 97 -1.62 -17.60 -13.46
CA CYS A 97 -2.76 -18.33 -12.91
C CYS A 97 -3.42 -17.51 -11.82
N GLY A 98 -4.10 -16.42 -12.19
CA GLY A 98 -5.01 -15.68 -11.31
C GLY A 98 -6.30 -16.43 -10.97
N GLU A 99 -6.31 -17.77 -11.01
CA GLU A 99 -7.46 -18.57 -10.59
C GLU A 99 -7.01 -19.77 -9.73
N GLY A 100 -7.69 -19.91 -8.59
CA GLY A 100 -7.24 -20.67 -7.44
C GLY A 100 -7.00 -22.15 -7.70
N VAL A 101 -5.76 -22.58 -7.46
CA VAL A 101 -5.45 -23.93 -7.01
C VAL A 101 -4.34 -23.83 -5.97
N ILE A 102 -4.72 -23.52 -4.73
CA ILE A 102 -3.89 -23.89 -3.58
C ILE A 102 -3.89 -25.41 -3.55
N VAL A 103 -2.70 -25.97 -3.68
CA VAL A 103 -2.41 -27.39 -3.81
C VAL A 103 -2.80 -28.10 -2.51
N GLU A 104 -4.06 -28.51 -2.41
CA GLU A 104 -4.50 -29.50 -1.43
C GLU A 104 -4.23 -30.90 -2.00
N LYS A 105 -2.95 -31.27 -2.01
CA LYS A 105 -2.54 -32.66 -2.19
C LYS A 105 -1.49 -33.00 -1.14
N LYS A 106 -1.95 -33.82 -0.19
CA LYS A 106 -1.27 -34.99 0.38
C LYS A 106 -0.74 -34.83 1.81
N VAL A 107 -1.63 -35.06 2.77
CA VAL A 107 -1.29 -35.87 3.95
C VAL A 107 -2.13 -37.15 3.85
N ARG A 108 -1.49 -38.20 3.34
CA ARG A 108 -1.97 -39.60 3.41
C ARG A 108 -0.81 -40.40 4.00
N THR A 109 -0.84 -40.52 5.31
CA THR A 109 -0.01 -41.34 6.23
C THR A 109 -0.73 -41.17 7.58
N SER A 110 -1.28 -42.17 8.26
CA SER A 110 -1.18 -43.62 8.24
C SER A 110 -2.52 -44.22 8.66
#